data_AF-A0A3M8D8F6-F1
#
_entry.id   AF-A0A3M8D8F6-F1
#
_cell.length_a   1.000
_cell.length_b   1.000
_cell.length_c   1.000
_cell.angle_alpha   90.00
_cell.angle_beta   90.00
_cell.angle_gamma   90.00
#
_symmetry.space_group_name_H-M   'P 1'
#
loop_
_entity.id
_entity.type
_entity.pdbx_description
1 polymer ?
#
loop_
_entity_poly.entity_id
_entity_poly.type
_entity_poly.pdbx_seq_one_letter_code
_entity_poly.pdbx_strand_id
1 'polypeptide(L)'
;MQLKWFHVAIYIYMLEFGVSIFNGDRVAAENIGTNYWVGIILLGLIASLNLFLIALVARKAKGKSVFDIMEASFPKVCLFPLYIVLILFWIFTGSTIGKDYTLLYQILSFPSRNPMLLLLLFMAVIYLIIIQSIYGISRVITCFFSLWFGYRFWCSIFFLIGICSE
;
A
#
# COMPACT_ATOMS: atom_id res chain seq x y z
N MET A 1 1.73 1.73 -24.81
CA MET A 1 2.78 2.62 -24.24
C MET A 1 3.31 1.92 -22.99
N GLN A 2 4.59 1.54 -22.97
CA GLN A 2 5.16 0.70 -21.90
C GLN A 2 5.38 1.50 -20.61
N LEU A 3 5.00 0.94 -19.45
CA LEU A 3 5.30 1.54 -18.15
C LEU A 3 6.82 1.47 -17.91
N LYS A 4 7.47 2.61 -17.71
CA LYS A 4 8.89 2.63 -17.30
C LYS A 4 9.01 2.06 -15.89
N TRP A 5 10.13 1.40 -15.61
CA TRP A 5 10.45 0.75 -14.32
C TRP A 5 10.27 1.67 -13.12
N PHE A 6 10.57 2.96 -13.28
CA PHE A 6 10.42 3.98 -12.26
C PHE A 6 8.97 4.16 -11.79
N HIS A 7 8.01 4.20 -12.72
CA HIS A 7 6.58 4.33 -12.39
C HIS A 7 6.07 3.08 -11.67
N VAL A 8 6.60 1.90 -11.99
CA VAL A 8 6.28 0.66 -11.29
C VAL A 8 6.85 0.67 -9.88
N ALA A 9 8.09 1.12 -9.69
CA ALA A 9 8.71 1.21 -8.38
C ALA A 9 7.96 2.17 -7.45
N ILE A 10 7.58 3.36 -7.94
CA ILE A 10 6.76 4.32 -7.17
C ILE A 10 5.39 3.73 -6.85
N TYR A 11 4.78 3.04 -7.80
CA TYR A 11 3.47 2.41 -7.61
C TYR A 11 3.51 1.38 -6.48
N ILE A 12 4.50 0.49 -6.48
CA ILE A 12 4.70 -0.52 -5.42
C ILE A 12 4.95 0.17 -4.07
N TYR A 13 5.84 1.16 -4.03
CA TYR A 13 6.12 1.92 -2.82
C TYR A 13 4.84 2.56 -2.24
N MET A 14 4.01 3.17 -3.08
CA MET A 14 2.77 3.81 -2.66
C MET A 14 1.67 2.82 -2.23
N LEU A 15 1.69 1.59 -2.75
CA LEU A 15 0.81 0.53 -2.24
C LEU A 15 1.18 0.09 -0.83
N GLU A 16 2.48 0.03 -0.52
CA GLU A 16 2.99 -0.34 0.81
C GLU A 16 2.81 0.80 1.82
N PHE A 17 3.00 2.05 1.40
CA PHE A 17 2.89 3.26 2.24
C PHE A 17 1.45 3.77 2.43
N GLY A 18 0.47 2.85 2.46
CA GLY A 18 -0.95 3.17 2.61
C GLY A 18 -1.38 3.58 4.02
N VAL A 19 -2.69 3.55 4.24
CA VAL A 19 -3.37 3.93 5.50
C VAL A 19 -2.84 3.18 6.73
N SER A 20 -2.26 2.00 6.52
CA SER A 20 -1.65 1.17 7.55
C SER A 20 -0.56 1.88 8.37
N ILE A 21 0.10 2.92 7.84
CA ILE A 21 1.09 3.70 8.61
C ILE A 21 0.41 4.48 9.75
N PHE A 22 -0.78 5.03 9.52
CA PHE A 22 -1.45 5.88 10.51
C PHE A 22 -1.97 5.11 11.72
N ASN A 23 -2.48 3.89 11.51
CA ASN A 23 -2.93 3.02 12.61
C ASN A 23 -1.83 2.08 13.11
N GLY A 24 -0.98 1.58 12.22
CA GLY A 24 0.05 0.59 12.53
C GLY A 24 1.09 1.11 13.50
N ASP A 25 1.60 2.33 13.30
CA ASP A 25 2.64 2.91 14.17
C ASP A 25 2.12 3.14 15.59
N ARG A 26 0.87 3.62 15.73
CA ARG A 26 0.23 3.81 17.04
C ARG A 26 0.04 2.50 17.76
N VAL A 27 -0.52 1.49 17.10
CA VAL A 27 -0.75 0.16 17.68
C VAL A 27 0.57 -0.52 18.04
N ALA A 28 1.61 -0.37 17.21
CA ALA A 28 2.93 -0.89 17.48
C ALA A 28 3.57 -0.20 18.70
N ALA A 29 3.47 1.13 18.79
CA ALA A 29 3.97 1.90 19.94
C ALA A 29 3.23 1.59 21.24
N GLU A 30 1.90 1.40 21.19
CA GLU A 30 1.08 1.07 22.36
C GLU A 30 1.38 -0.34 22.90
N ASN A 31 1.63 -1.32 22.03
CA ASN A 31 1.82 -2.72 22.44
C ASN A 31 3.29 -3.08 22.71
N ILE A 32 4.24 -2.51 21.97
CA ILE A 32 5.67 -2.89 22.01
C ILE A 32 6.52 -1.81 22.71
N GLY A 33 5.97 -0.61 22.91
CA GLY A 33 6.69 0.53 23.48
C GLY A 33 7.71 1.13 22.53
N THR A 34 8.62 1.95 23.06
CA THR A 34 9.59 2.75 22.27
C THR A 34 10.55 1.89 21.43
N ASN A 35 10.74 0.62 21.75
CA ASN A 35 11.66 -0.29 21.05
C ASN A 35 11.05 -0.94 19.79
N TYR A 36 9.84 -0.57 19.38
CA TYR A 36 9.17 -1.12 18.20
C TYR A 36 9.97 -0.99 16.90
N TRP A 37 10.86 0.00 16.82
CA TRP A 37 11.73 0.24 15.65
C TRP A 37 12.63 -0.97 15.32
N VAL A 38 13.06 -1.76 16.31
CA VAL A 38 13.85 -2.98 16.08
C VAL A 38 13.01 -4.03 15.34
N GLY A 39 11.74 -4.17 15.73
CA GLY A 39 10.78 -5.06 15.07
C GLY A 39 10.53 -4.66 13.62
N ILE A 40 10.43 -3.37 13.33
CA ILE A 40 10.28 -2.85 11.96
C ILE A 40 11.48 -3.22 11.10
N ILE A 41 12.71 -3.07 11.62
CA ILE A 41 13.93 -3.43 10.87
C ILE A 41 13.94 -4.94 10.57
N LEU A 42 13.64 -5.78 11.57
CA LEU A 42 13.58 -7.23 11.39
C LEU A 42 12.53 -7.65 10.35
N LEU A 43 11.32 -7.10 10.44
CA LEU A 43 10.26 -7.36 9.46
C LEU A 43 10.64 -6.84 8.06
N GLY A 44 11.31 -5.69 7.97
CA GLY A 44 11.84 -5.14 6.72
C GLY A 44 12.87 -6.05 6.06
N LEU A 45 13.76 -6.67 6.85
CA LEU A 45 14.72 -7.66 6.34
C LEU A 45 14.01 -8.90 5.80
N ILE A 46 13.02 -9.43 6.53
CA ILE A 46 12.23 -10.58 6.08
C ILE A 46 11.46 -10.25 4.80
N ALA A 47 10.84 -9.08 4.72
CA ALA A 47 10.14 -8.61 3.52
C ALA A 47 11.10 -8.48 2.32
N SER A 48 12.30 -7.92 2.55
CA SER A 48 13.33 -7.78 1.50
C SER A 48 13.80 -9.13 0.97
N LEU A 49 14.00 -10.12 1.86
CA LEU A 49 14.34 -11.48 1.46
C LEU A 49 13.23 -12.13 0.64
N ASN A 50 11.97 -11.98 1.04
CA ASN A 50 10.83 -12.47 0.27
C ASN A 50 10.75 -11.81 -1.12
N LEU A 51 10.93 -10.49 -1.19
CA LEU A 51 10.93 -9.75 -2.46
C LEU A 51 12.07 -10.22 -3.37
N PHE A 52 13.25 -10.50 -2.80
CA PHE A 52 14.38 -11.05 -3.54
C PHE A 52 14.08 -12.43 -4.13
N LEU A 53 13.44 -13.32 -3.37
CA LEU A 53 13.01 -14.63 -3.86
C LEU A 53 11.99 -14.52 -5.00
N ILE A 54 10.99 -13.64 -4.85
CA ILE A 54 10.00 -13.37 -5.89
C ILE A 54 10.70 -12.83 -7.16
N ALA A 55 11.65 -11.91 -7.01
CA ALA A 55 12.42 -11.36 -8.12
C ALA A 55 13.24 -12.43 -8.86
N LEU A 56 13.84 -13.39 -8.13
CA LEU A 56 14.55 -14.52 -8.71
C LEU A 56 13.62 -15.40 -9.57
N VAL A 57 12.44 -15.74 -9.04
CA VAL A 57 11.44 -16.53 -9.77
C VAL A 57 10.94 -15.77 -10.99
N ALA A 58 10.64 -14.47 -10.85
CA ALA A 58 10.18 -13.61 -11.94
C ALA A 58 11.22 -13.51 -13.08
N ARG A 59 12.52 -13.42 -12.75
CA ARG A 59 13.60 -13.45 -13.75
C ARG A 59 13.65 -14.78 -14.50
N LYS A 60 13.48 -15.91 -13.80
CA LYS A 60 13.43 -17.24 -14.43
C LYS A 60 12.19 -17.46 -15.29
N ALA A 61 11.09 -16.79 -14.97
CA ALA A 61 9.82 -16.93 -15.65
C ALA A 61 9.75 -16.23 -17.03
N LYS A 62 10.78 -15.46 -17.43
CA LYS A 62 10.87 -14.79 -18.73
C LYS A 62 9.63 -13.96 -19.10
N GLY A 63 9.01 -13.31 -18.13
CA GLY A 63 7.83 -12.45 -18.33
C GLY A 63 6.47 -13.16 -18.32
N LYS A 64 6.42 -14.44 -17.95
CA LYS A 64 5.14 -15.12 -17.68
C LYS A 64 4.44 -14.54 -16.45
N SER A 65 3.11 -14.63 -16.44
CA SER A 65 2.29 -14.21 -15.30
C SER A 65 2.60 -15.06 -14.06
N VAL A 66 2.41 -14.49 -12.87
CA VAL A 66 2.55 -15.21 -11.59
C VAL A 66 1.61 -16.42 -11.54
N PHE A 67 0.41 -16.30 -12.10
CA PHE A 67 -0.56 -17.38 -12.21
C PHE A 67 -0.05 -18.53 -13.10
N ASP A 68 0.57 -18.21 -14.24
CA ASP A 68 1.14 -19.21 -15.15
C ASP A 68 2.29 -19.98 -14.48
N ILE A 69 3.11 -19.30 -13.68
CA ILE A 69 4.23 -19.91 -12.94
C ILE A 69 3.69 -20.89 -11.89
N MET A 70 2.64 -20.51 -11.18
CA MET A 70 2.01 -21.36 -10.17
C MET A 70 1.32 -22.57 -10.79
N GLU A 71 0.59 -22.39 -11.89
CA GLU A 71 -0.06 -23.49 -12.64
C GLU A 71 0.96 -24.47 -13.24
N ALA A 72 2.14 -23.99 -13.61
CA ALA A 72 3.22 -24.85 -14.08
C ALA A 72 3.91 -25.64 -12.94
N SER A 73 3.82 -25.17 -11.69
CA SER A 73 4.57 -25.72 -10.55
C SER A 73 3.72 -26.58 -9.61
N PHE A 74 2.41 -26.35 -9.54
CA PHE A 74 1.51 -27.02 -8.60
C PHE A 74 0.29 -27.64 -9.29
N PRO A 75 -0.25 -28.75 -8.74
CA PRO A 75 -1.49 -29.35 -9.26
C PRO A 75 -2.69 -28.42 -9.03
N LYS A 76 -3.61 -28.37 -10.00
CA LYS A 76 -4.81 -27.50 -10.00
C LYS A 76 -5.68 -27.63 -8.74
N VAL A 77 -5.72 -28.82 -8.14
CA VAL A 77 -6.47 -29.11 -6.91
C VAL A 77 -5.94 -28.32 -5.71
N CYS A 78 -4.63 -28.07 -5.64
CA CYS A 78 -4.02 -27.26 -4.58
C CYS A 78 -4.12 -25.75 -4.87
N LEU A 79 -4.09 -25.38 -6.14
CA LEU A 79 -4.16 -23.97 -6.57
C LEU A 79 -5.53 -23.35 -6.35
N PHE A 80 -6.61 -24.11 -6.55
CA PHE A 80 -7.97 -23.61 -6.36
C PHE A 80 -8.25 -23.02 -4.96
N PRO A 81 -8.01 -23.76 -3.85
CA PRO A 81 -8.20 -23.19 -2.51
C PRO A 81 -7.23 -22.04 -2.25
N LEU A 82 -6.00 -22.09 -2.76
CA LEU A 82 -5.03 -21.00 -2.63
C LEU A 82 -5.52 -19.70 -3.29
N TYR A 83 -6.12 -19.79 -4.48
CA TYR A 83 -6.74 -18.63 -5.14
C TYR A 83 -7.93 -18.08 -4.36
N ILE A 84 -8.78 -18.93 -3.80
CA ILE A 84 -9.89 -18.48 -2.95
C ILE A 84 -9.36 -17.72 -1.74
N VAL A 85 -8.36 -18.27 -1.03
CA VAL A 85 -7.73 -17.61 0.11
C VAL A 85 -7.13 -16.27 -0.29
N LEU A 86 -6.45 -16.20 -1.43
CA LEU A 86 -5.87 -14.97 -1.93
C LEU A 86 -6.93 -13.90 -2.26
N ILE A 87 -8.04 -14.29 -2.89
CA ILE A 87 -9.16 -13.39 -3.19
C ILE A 87 -9.76 -12.86 -1.89
N LEU A 88 -10.05 -13.74 -0.93
CA LEU A 88 -10.60 -13.36 0.38
C LEU A 88 -9.66 -12.43 1.13
N PHE A 89 -8.35 -12.72 1.09
CA PHE A 89 -7.32 -11.87 1.69
C PHE A 89 -7.35 -10.45 1.13
N TRP A 90 -7.40 -10.29 -0.20
CA TRP A 90 -7.44 -8.97 -0.83
C TRP A 90 -8.76 -8.23 -0.57
N ILE A 91 -9.90 -8.93 -0.56
CA ILE A 91 -11.20 -8.35 -0.21
C ILE A 91 -11.20 -7.84 1.23
N PHE A 92 -10.72 -8.67 2.16
CA PHE A 92 -10.66 -8.31 3.59
C PHE A 92 -9.73 -7.11 3.82
N THR A 93 -8.55 -7.13 3.21
CA THR A 93 -7.58 -6.03 3.30
C THR A 93 -8.15 -4.73 2.72
N GLY A 94 -8.72 -4.78 1.51
CA GLY A 94 -9.29 -3.60 0.85
C GLY A 94 -10.48 -3.00 1.61
N SER A 95 -11.37 -3.84 2.15
CA SER A 95 -12.51 -3.39 2.95
C SER A 95 -12.10 -2.77 4.29
N THR A 96 -11.09 -3.33 4.96
CA THR A 96 -10.55 -2.78 6.21
C THR A 96 -9.89 -1.42 5.97
N ILE A 97 -9.03 -1.31 4.96
CA ILE A 97 -8.37 -0.05 4.60
C ILE A 97 -9.39 1.03 4.21
N GLY A 98 -10.40 0.66 3.42
CA GLY A 98 -11.44 1.60 2.99
C GLY A 98 -12.30 2.13 4.15
N LYS A 99 -12.60 1.27 5.13
CA LYS A 99 -13.29 1.66 6.35
C LYS A 99 -12.45 2.63 7.19
N ASP A 100 -11.19 2.28 7.45
CA ASP A 100 -10.27 3.11 8.26
C ASP A 100 -10.05 4.48 7.60
N TYR A 101 -9.88 4.52 6.29
CA TYR A 101 -9.76 5.76 5.53
C TYR A 101 -11.00 6.65 5.65
N THR A 102 -12.19 6.06 5.50
CA THR A 102 -13.46 6.80 5.58
C THR A 102 -13.67 7.37 6.98
N LEU A 103 -13.32 6.62 8.02
CA LEU A 103 -13.45 7.03 9.41
C LEU A 103 -12.47 8.16 9.76
N LEU A 104 -11.21 8.05 9.31
CA LEU A 104 -10.24 9.14 9.44
C LEU A 104 -10.73 10.42 8.75
N TYR A 105 -11.27 10.30 7.54
CA TYR A 105 -11.80 11.44 6.80
C TYR A 105 -13.01 12.09 7.49
N GLN A 106 -13.88 11.28 8.08
CA GLN A 106 -15.01 11.77 8.87
C GLN A 106 -14.52 12.60 10.06
N ILE A 107 -13.57 12.10 10.86
CA ILE A 107 -13.05 12.79 12.04
C ILE A 107 -12.38 14.11 11.65
N LEU A 108 -11.61 14.13 10.56
CA LEU A 108 -10.79 15.28 10.17
C LEU A 108 -11.56 16.37 9.43
N SER A 109 -12.53 16.02 8.59
CA SER A 109 -13.18 16.98 7.68
C SER A 109 -14.68 17.13 7.90
N PHE A 110 -15.39 16.06 8.27
CA PHE A 110 -16.86 16.07 8.38
C PHE A 110 -17.37 15.28 9.58
N PRO A 111 -17.08 15.73 10.82
CA PRO A 111 -17.36 14.96 12.04
C PRO A 111 -18.86 14.69 12.25
N SER A 112 -19.73 15.56 11.71
CA SER A 112 -21.19 15.47 11.85
C SER A 112 -21.89 14.68 10.74
N ARG A 113 -21.18 14.20 9.71
CA ARG A 113 -21.78 13.45 8.59
C ARG A 113 -21.86 11.95 8.89
N ASN A 114 -22.88 11.30 8.33
CA ASN A 114 -23.06 9.86 8.47
C ASN A 114 -21.91 9.08 7.76
N PRO A 115 -21.21 8.17 8.45
CA PRO A 115 -20.08 7.42 7.89
C PRO A 115 -20.46 6.55 6.68
N MET A 116 -21.68 6.02 6.62
CA MET A 116 -22.11 5.18 5.49
C MET A 116 -22.20 5.98 4.19
N LEU A 117 -22.60 7.26 4.24
CA LEU A 117 -22.67 8.10 3.05
C LEU A 117 -21.27 8.42 2.51
N LEU A 118 -20.32 8.67 3.41
CA LEU A 118 -18.91 8.88 3.04
C LEU A 118 -18.31 7.60 2.44
N LEU A 119 -18.63 6.43 3.00
CA LEU A 119 -18.19 5.15 2.47
C LEU A 119 -18.76 4.90 1.07
N LEU A 120 -20.03 5.18 0.84
CA LEU A 120 -20.67 5.06 -0.47
C LEU A 120 -19.96 5.92 -1.52
N LEU A 121 -19.70 7.19 -1.19
CA LEU A 121 -18.99 8.12 -2.08
C LEU A 121 -17.57 7.62 -2.37
N PHE A 122 -16.87 7.15 -1.35
CA PHE A 122 -15.54 6.59 -1.48
C PHE A 122 -15.52 5.37 -2.42
N MET A 123 -16.48 4.46 -2.27
CA MET A 123 -16.62 3.30 -3.16
C MET A 123 -16.92 3.72 -4.61
N ALA A 124 -17.73 4.77 -4.81
CA ALA A 124 -17.99 5.31 -6.15
C ALA A 124 -16.70 5.87 -6.79
N VAL A 125 -15.86 6.58 -6.03
CA VAL A 125 -14.57 7.08 -6.53
C VAL A 125 -13.63 5.91 -6.87
N ILE A 126 -13.52 4.90 -6.01
CA ILE A 126 -12.71 3.70 -6.30
C ILE A 126 -13.17 3.04 -7.60
N TYR A 127 -14.48 2.87 -7.77
CA TYR A 127 -15.04 2.27 -8.99
C TYR A 127 -14.65 3.06 -10.24
N LEU A 128 -14.72 4.39 -10.20
CA LEU A 128 -14.28 5.25 -11.31
C LEU A 128 -12.78 5.13 -11.60
N ILE A 129 -11.95 4.93 -10.59
CA ILE A 129 -10.51 4.72 -10.74
C ILE A 129 -10.22 3.35 -11.36
N ILE A 130 -10.93 2.30 -10.95
CA ILE A 130 -10.74 0.93 -11.48
C ILE A 130 -11.11 0.86 -12.96
N ILE A 131 -12.09 1.64 -13.42
CA ILE A 131 -12.44 1.72 -14.85
C ILE A 131 -11.27 2.31 -15.67
N GLN A 132 -10.39 3.11 -15.07
CA GLN A 132 -9.22 3.63 -15.76
C GLN A 132 -8.13 2.57 -15.92
N SER A 133 -7.35 2.70 -17.01
CA SER A 133 -6.18 1.85 -17.22
C SER A 133 -5.13 2.02 -16.11
N ILE A 134 -4.35 0.96 -15.87
CA ILE A 134 -3.20 0.96 -14.95
C ILE A 134 -2.23 2.13 -15.22
N TYR A 135 -2.12 2.58 -16.47
CA TYR A 135 -1.32 3.73 -16.84
C TYR A 135 -1.84 5.04 -16.23
N GLY A 136 -3.16 5.26 -16.27
CA GLY A 136 -3.81 6.42 -15.65
C GLY A 136 -3.57 6.45 -14.15
N ILE A 137 -3.75 5.29 -13.50
CA ILE A 137 -3.54 5.12 -12.06
C ILE A 137 -2.08 5.42 -11.68
N SER A 138 -1.12 4.87 -12.42
CA SER A 138 0.30 5.07 -12.15
C SER A 138 0.75 6.53 -12.27
N ARG A 139 0.19 7.27 -13.24
CA ARG A 139 0.48 8.71 -13.40
C ARG A 139 -0.07 9.52 -12.21
N VAL A 140 -1.29 9.23 -11.79
CA VAL A 140 -1.92 9.88 -10.62
C VAL A 140 -1.12 9.59 -9.35
N ILE A 141 -0.69 8.35 -9.15
CA ILE A 141 0.14 7.96 -8.00
C ILE A 141 1.51 8.65 -8.03
N THR A 142 2.12 8.82 -9.20
CA THR A 142 3.37 9.57 -9.32
C THR A 142 3.18 11.03 -8.87
N CYS A 143 2.06 11.67 -9.21
CA CYS A 143 1.74 13.02 -8.73
C CYS A 143 1.55 13.05 -7.20
N PHE A 144 0.79 12.10 -6.64
CA PHE A 144 0.62 11.99 -5.19
C PHE A 144 1.94 11.76 -4.46
N PHE A 145 2.82 10.94 -5.03
CA PHE A 145 4.16 10.71 -4.49
C PHE A 145 4.98 11.99 -4.43
N SER A 146 5.02 12.77 -5.51
CA SER A 146 5.75 14.03 -5.54
C SER A 146 5.22 15.04 -4.51
N LEU A 147 3.89 15.12 -4.33
CA LEU A 147 3.27 15.99 -3.34
C LEU A 147 3.60 15.55 -1.91
N TRP A 148 3.47 14.26 -1.62
CA TRP A 148 3.73 13.71 -0.29
C TRP A 148 5.21 13.84 0.10
N PHE A 149 6.11 13.48 -0.82
CA PHE A 149 7.55 13.60 -0.60
C PHE A 149 7.98 15.06 -0.43
N GLY A 150 7.46 15.96 -1.27
CA GLY A 150 7.70 17.40 -1.16
C GLY A 150 7.26 17.96 0.18
N TYR A 151 6.04 17.62 0.63
CA TYR A 151 5.52 18.05 1.94
C TYR A 151 6.40 17.57 3.10
N ARG A 152 6.74 16.27 3.13
CA ARG A 152 7.59 15.71 4.20
C ARG A 152 8.99 16.32 4.22
N PHE A 153 9.60 16.50 3.04
CA PHE A 153 10.91 17.11 2.93
C PHE A 153 10.91 18.56 3.46
N TRP A 154 9.88 19.33 3.11
CA TRP A 154 9.71 20.70 3.57
C TRP A 154 9.49 20.78 5.09
N CYS A 155 8.61 19.95 5.65
CA CYS A 155 8.39 19.90 7.10
C CYS A 155 9.66 19.54 7.90
N SER A 156 10.46 18.59 7.42
CA SER A 156 11.72 18.23 8.09
C SER A 156 12.74 19.37 8.08
N ILE A 157 12.81 20.15 6.99
CA ILE A 157 13.67 21.33 6.90
C ILE A 157 13.21 22.41 7.89
N PHE A 158 11.92 22.71 7.96
CA PHE A 158 11.39 23.69 8.92
C PHE A 158 11.64 23.26 10.37
N PHE A 159 11.49 21.97 10.67
CA PHE A 159 11.77 21.44 12.01
C PHE A 159 13.26 21.55 12.38
N LEU A 160 14.16 21.27 11.43
CA LEU A 160 15.61 21.42 11.64
C LEU A 160 16.03 22.89 11.81
N ILE A 161 15.44 23.81 11.04
CA ILE A 161 15.72 25.25 11.16
C ILE A 161 15.19 25.78 12.51
N GLY A 162 14.01 25.33 12.96
CA GLY A 162 13.45 25.71 14.27
C GLY A 162 14.28 25.23 15.45
N ILE A 163 14.88 24.04 15.37
CA ILE A 163 15.83 23.53 16.38
C ILE A 163 17.15 24.31 16.36
N CYS A 164 17.58 24.83 15.20
CA CYS A 164 18.81 25.61 15.09
C CYS A 164 18.68 27.08 15.52
N SER A 165 17.46 27.54 15.86
CA SER A 165 17.21 28.92 16.32
C SER A 165 17.02 29.07 17.84
N GLU A 166 17.14 27.98 18.60
CA GLU A 166 17.26 27.97 20.07
C GLU A 166 18.71 27.71 20.50
#